data_AF-A0A938IPS2-F1
#
_entry.id   AF-A0A938IPS2-F1
#
_cell.length_a   1.000
_cell.length_b   1.000
_cell.length_c   1.000
_cell.angle_alpha   90.00
_cell.angle_beta   90.00
_cell.angle_gamma   90.00
#
_symmetry.space_group_name_H-M   'P 1'
#
loop_
_entity.id
_entity.type
_entity.pdbx_description
1 polymer ?
#
loop_
_entity_poly.entity_id
_entity_poly.type
_entity_poly.pdbx_seq_one_letter_code
_entity_poly.pdbx_strand_id
1 'polypeptide(L)' 'FGSAARGQAGPESDIDLLVVLQGPVDVVSETLHVVDLLYPLQLESERYISAKAAAEDEYEAGRLQLYRNVRREGVPV' A
#
# COMPACT_ATOMS: atom_id res chain seq x y z
N PHE A 1 -2.10 5.19 -1.72
CA PHE A 1 -1.79 5.71 -3.07
C PHE A 1 -2.99 5.45 -3.98
N GLY A 2 -2.83 5.40 -5.30
CA GLY A 2 -3.89 4.92 -6.18
C GLY A 2 -4.97 5.96 -6.49
N SER A 3 -6.13 5.50 -6.96
CA SER A 3 -7.24 6.38 -7.35
C SER A 3 -7.82 7.14 -6.16
N ALA A 4 -7.90 6.53 -4.98
CA ALA A 4 -8.36 7.17 -3.75
C ALA A 4 -7.48 8.36 -3.36
N ALA A 5 -6.16 8.19 -3.35
CA ALA A 5 -5.22 9.27 -3.06
C ALA A 5 -5.28 10.42 -4.08
N ARG A 6 -5.62 10.12 -5.34
CA ARG A 6 -5.76 11.11 -6.42
C ARG A 6 -7.14 11.77 -6.48
N GLY A 7 -8.09 11.38 -5.62
CA GLY A 7 -9.47 11.87 -5.68
C GLY A 7 -10.25 11.38 -6.90
N GLN A 8 -9.83 10.26 -7.50
CA GLN A 8 -10.39 9.67 -8.72
C GLN A 8 -11.05 8.31 -8.48
N ALA A 9 -11.27 7.92 -7.22
CA ALA A 9 -11.90 6.65 -6.87
C ALA A 9 -13.39 6.64 -7.24
N GLY A 10 -13.81 5.64 -8.01
CA GLY A 10 -15.22 5.34 -8.27
C GLY A 10 -15.83 4.38 -7.23
N PRO A 11 -17.08 3.94 -7.43
CA PRO A 11 -17.75 2.96 -6.56
C PRO A 11 -16.98 1.63 -6.45
N GLU A 12 -16.51 1.11 -7.58
CA GLU A 12 -15.76 -0.17 -7.68
C GLU A 12 -14.25 -0.01 -7.43
N SER A 13 -13.80 1.13 -6.90
CA SER A 13 -12.37 1.34 -6.64
C SER A 13 -11.93 0.80 -5.29
N ASP A 14 -10.85 0.04 -5.34
CA ASP A 14 -10.11 -0.44 -4.17
C ASP A 14 -9.42 0.71 -3.41
N ILE A 15 -8.97 0.40 -2.19
CA ILE A 15 -8.11 1.25 -1.37
C ILE A 15 -6.68 0.69 -1.45
N ASP A 16 -5.80 1.43 -2.12
CA ASP A 16 -4.39 1.04 -2.28
C ASP A 16 -3.51 1.55 -1.14
N LEU A 17 -2.93 0.62 -0.36
CA LEU A 17 -2.04 0.92 0.77
C LEU A 17 -0.62 0.41 0.51
N LEU A 18 0.38 1.27 0.71
CA LEU A 18 1.80 0.89 0.71
C LEU A 18 2.30 1.03 2.15
N VAL A 19 2.68 -0.09 2.76
CA VAL A 19 3.24 -0.12 4.11
C VAL A 19 4.75 -0.12 3.98
N VAL A 20 5.38 0.99 4.36
CA VAL A 20 6.83 1.14 4.31
C VAL A 20 7.42 0.70 5.65
N LEU A 21 8.31 -0.30 5.60
CA LEU A 21 8.88 -0.96 6.76
C LEU A 21 10.39 -0.74 6.83
N GLN A 22 10.91 -0.56 8.05
CA GLN A 22 12.34 -0.37 8.30
C GLN A 22 13.06 -1.71 8.50
N GLY A 23 14.33 -1.77 8.10
CA GLY A 23 15.19 -2.94 8.29
C GLY A 23 15.20 -3.90 7.09
N PRO A 24 15.77 -5.11 7.24
CA PRO A 24 15.67 -6.13 6.21
C PRO A 24 14.23 -6.58 6.09
N VAL A 25 13.62 -6.32 4.93
CA VAL A 25 12.21 -6.62 4.67
C VAL A 25 12.12 -7.72 3.62
N ASP A 26 11.53 -8.86 4.01
CA ASP A 26 11.00 -9.82 3.04
C ASP A 26 9.64 -9.30 2.57
N VAL A 27 9.64 -8.62 1.42
CA VAL A 27 8.43 -7.96 0.90
C VAL A 27 7.27 -8.94 0.71
N VAL A 28 7.53 -10.21 0.38
CA VAL A 28 6.48 -11.21 0.17
C VAL A 28 5.88 -11.62 1.51
N SER A 29 6.73 -12.03 2.46
CA SER A 29 6.26 -12.43 3.80
C SER A 29 5.54 -11.27 4.50
N GLU A 30 6.11 -10.07 4.43
CA GLU A 30 5.52 -8.88 5.07
C GLU A 30 4.21 -8.45 4.39
N THR A 31 4.08 -8.61 3.07
CA THR A 31 2.79 -8.36 2.41
C THR A 31 1.72 -9.33 2.90
N LEU A 32 2.04 -10.62 3.06
CA LEU A 32 1.09 -11.60 3.61
C LEU A 32 0.73 -11.28 5.06
N HIS A 33 1.71 -10.94 5.91
CA HIS A 33 1.45 -10.53 7.28
C HIS A 33 0.55 -9.29 7.36
N VAL A 34 0.79 -8.27 6.53
CA VAL A 34 -0.05 -7.07 6.47
C VAL A 34 -1.48 -7.42 6.03
N VAL A 35 -1.63 -8.28 5.03
CA VAL A 35 -2.97 -8.74 4.59
C VAL A 35 -3.71 -9.45 5.71
N ASP A 36 -3.05 -10.36 6.43
CA ASP A 36 -3.65 -11.08 7.56
C ASP A 36 -4.05 -10.12 8.69
N LEU A 37 -3.21 -9.13 9.01
CA LEU A 37 -3.48 -8.11 10.02
C LEU A 37 -4.68 -7.22 9.64
N LEU A 38 -4.83 -6.91 8.36
CA LEU A 38 -5.93 -6.08 7.85
C LEU A 38 -7.22 -6.88 7.64
N TYR A 39 -7.20 -8.21 7.77
CA TYR A 39 -8.35 -9.06 7.47
C TYR A 39 -9.63 -8.69 8.25
N PRO A 40 -9.59 -8.40 9.58
CA PRO A 40 -10.79 -7.95 10.29
C PRO A 40 -11.36 -6.64 9.71
N LEU A 41 -10.48 -5.68 9.39
CA LEU A 41 -10.89 -4.40 8.80
C LEU A 41 -11.44 -4.59 7.38
N GLN A 42 -10.89 -5.53 6.62
CA GLN A 42 -11.39 -5.89 5.30
C GLN A 42 -12.83 -6.39 5.36
N LEU A 43 -13.22 -7.14 6.40
CA LEU A 43 -14.59 -7.63 6.58
C LEU A 43 -15.60 -6.51 6.91
N GLU A 44 -15.13 -5.41 7.51
CA GLU A 44 -15.95 -4.23 7.82
C GLU A 44 -15.99 -3.22 6.67
N SER A 45 -15.06 -3.32 5.71
CA SER A 45 -14.94 -2.40 4.59
C SER A 45 -15.80 -2.84 3.41
N GLU A 46 -16.58 -1.91 2.85
CA GLU A 46 -17.30 -2.11 1.58
C GLU A 46 -16.36 -2.16 0.36
N ARG A 47 -15.10 -1.75 0.53
CA ARG A 47 -14.07 -1.72 -0.52
C ARG A 47 -12.93 -2.68 -0.21
N TYR A 48 -12.35 -3.27 -1.26
CA TYR A 48 -11.14 -4.07 -1.10
C TYR A 48 -9.95 -3.19 -0.70
N ILE A 49 -9.21 -3.62 0.32
CA ILE A 49 -8.02 -2.98 0.85
C ILE A 49 -6.81 -3.73 0.27
N SER A 50 -6.24 -3.16 -0.78
CA SER A 50 -5.08 -3.70 -1.49
C SER A 50 -3.79 -3.21 -0.84
N ALA A 51 -3.30 -3.95 0.15
CA ALA A 51 -2.07 -3.62 0.86
C ALA A 51 -0.82 -4.27 0.23
N LYS A 52 0.30 -3.54 0.27
CA LYS A 52 1.63 -4.02 -0.18
C LYS A 52 2.70 -3.56 0.79
N ALA A 53 3.63 -4.44 1.15
CA ALA A 53 4.81 -4.04 1.90
C ALA A 53 5.89 -3.44 0.97
N ALA A 54 6.74 -2.57 1.52
CA ALA A 54 7.94 -2.08 0.86
C ALA A 54 9.05 -1.88 1.90
N ALA A 55 10.29 -2.20 1.52
CA ALA A 55 11.45 -1.81 2.31
C ALA A 55 11.66 -0.29 2.18
N GLU A 56 11.95 0.38 3.29
CA GLU A 56 12.17 1.82 3.34
C GLU A 56 13.30 2.28 2.40
N ASP A 57 14.42 1.55 2.36
CA ASP A 57 15.56 1.89 1.53
C ASP A 57 15.24 1.78 0.02
N GLU A 58 14.52 0.73 -0.37
CA GLU A 58 14.02 0.50 -1.73
C GLU A 58 13.01 1.56 -2.16
N TYR A 59 12.08 1.90 -1.26
CA TYR A 59 11.06 2.93 -1.45
C TYR A 59 11.68 4.31 -1.64
N GLU A 60 12.61 4.70 -0.76
CA GLU A 60 13.29 5.99 -0.80
C GLU A 60 14.22 6.11 -2.00
N ALA A 61 14.92 5.03 -2.36
CA ALA A 61 15.69 4.97 -3.60
C ALA A 61 14.81 5.01 -4.86
N GLY A 62 13.50 4.77 -4.73
CA GLY A 62 12.56 4.73 -5.83
C GLY A 62 12.90 3.66 -6.85
N ARG A 63 13.41 2.49 -6.41
CA ARG A 63 13.89 1.43 -7.31
C ARG A 63 12.78 0.92 -8.23
N LEU A 64 11.54 0.85 -7.74
CA LEU A 64 10.36 0.50 -8.55
C LEU A 64 9.60 1.74 -9.03
N GLN A 65 8.99 1.65 -10.22
CA GLN A 65 8.09 2.69 -10.74
C GLN A 65 6.91 2.94 -9.79
N LEU A 66 6.41 1.89 -9.14
CA LEU A 66 5.38 2.01 -8.12
C LEU A 66 5.80 2.98 -7.01
N TYR A 67 6.99 2.81 -6.43
CA TYR A 67 7.48 3.67 -5.35
C TYR A 67 7.61 5.13 -5.79
N ARG A 68 8.13 5.38 -7.00
CA ARG A 68 8.19 6.74 -7.56
C ARG A 68 6.81 7.37 -7.72
N ASN A 69 5.82 6.60 -8.15
CA ASN A 69 4.44 7.09 -8.25
C ASN A 69 3.86 7.37 -6.86
N VAL A 70 4.00 6.44 -5.91
CA VAL A 70 3.54 6.62 -4.53
C VAL A 70 4.16 7.86 -3.87
N ARG A 71 5.45 8.13 -4.08
CA ARG A 71 6.09 9.35 -3.56
C ARG A 71 5.54 10.63 -4.17
N ARG A 72 5.10 10.59 -5.42
CA ARG A 72 4.56 11.76 -6.13
C ARG A 72 3.09 12.03 -5.80
N GLU A 73 2.29 10.99 -5.64
CA GLU A 73 0.82 11.09 -5.60
C GLU A 73 0.16 10.45 -4.38
N GLY A 74 0.94 9.78 -3.53
CA GLY A 74 0.45 9.17 -2.29
C GLY A 74 0.13 10.22 -1.23
N VAL A 75 -0.86 9.89 -0.39
CA VAL A 75 -1.20 10.65 0.82
C VAL A 75 -0.70 9.85 2.03
N PRO A 76 0.17 10.41 2.88
CA PRO A 76 0.61 9.76 4.11
C PRO A 76 -0.54 9.68 5.12
N VAL A 77 -0.62 8.57 5.84
CA VAL A 77 -1.65 8.28 6.87
C VAL A 77 -1.00 7.79 8.16
#